data_AF-A0A952EVN3-F1
#
_entry.id   AF-A0A952EVN3-F1
#
_cell.length_a   1.000
_cell.length_b   1.000
_cell.length_c   1.000
_cell.angle_alpha   90.00
_cell.angle_beta   90.00
_cell.angle_gamma   90.00
#
_symmetry.space_group_name_H-M   'P 1'
#
loop_
_entity.id
_entity.type
_entity.pdbx_description
1 polymer ?
#
loop_
_entity_poly.entity_id
_entity_poly.type
_entity_poly.pdbx_seq_one_letter_code
_entity_poly.pdbx_strand_id
1 'polypeptide(L)'
;MRGLIRAFLTVALTAGLWAATAPIAKAEIETLMVPSAAMGRDIPVAFQGGGPHMVVLLDAFNAAPDVSNWVTAGNAMNTLGGKGISVAAPASGAWSLYTNWEQDGSMQWETFLSDELPNWLAANKGLAPSGHGIVGAAQGGTGAMTIAT
;
A
#
# COMPACT_ATOMS: atom_id res chain seq x y z
N MET A 1 20.35 39.16 32.53
CA MET A 1 20.89 37.84 32.10
C MET A 1 19.82 36.76 31.95
N ARG A 2 18.93 36.54 32.95
CA ARG A 2 17.84 35.53 32.87
C ARG A 2 16.80 35.74 31.74
N GLY A 3 16.47 36.99 31.38
CA GLY A 3 15.52 37.29 30.29
C GLY A 3 16.05 36.99 28.88
N LEU A 4 17.35 37.23 28.65
CA LEU A 4 18.04 36.95 27.39
C LEU A 4 18.14 35.44 27.13
N ILE A 5 18.42 34.64 28.17
CA ILE A 5 18.46 33.18 28.07
C ILE A 5 17.08 32.61 27.73
N ARG A 6 16.01 33.14 28.31
CA ARG A 6 14.64 32.72 27.99
C ARG A 6 14.28 33.05 26.54
N ALA A 7 14.54 34.27 26.08
CA ALA A 7 14.26 34.65 24.70
C ALA A 7 15.04 33.80 23.67
N PHE A 8 16.30 33.48 23.97
CA PHE A 8 17.12 32.62 23.11
C PHE A 8 16.59 31.18 23.05
N LEU A 9 16.14 30.63 24.17
CA LEU A 9 15.53 29.30 24.23
C LEU A 9 14.19 29.26 23.50
N THR A 10 13.36 30.30 23.57
CA THR A 10 12.08 30.34 22.83
C THR A 10 12.31 30.39 21.33
N VAL A 11 13.28 31.18 20.86
CA VAL A 11 13.64 31.27 19.43
C VAL A 11 14.25 29.97 18.92
N ALA A 12 15.07 29.29 19.73
CA ALA A 12 15.62 27.98 19.37
C ALA A 12 14.53 26.90 19.28
N LEU A 13 13.54 26.93 20.18
CA LEU A 13 12.43 25.97 20.16
C LEU A 13 11.50 26.20 18.96
N THR A 14 11.17 27.46 18.63
CA THR A 14 10.32 27.78 17.48
C THR A 14 11.04 27.50 16.15
N ALA A 15 12.35 27.75 16.06
CA ALA A 15 13.15 27.38 14.89
C ALA A 15 13.28 25.85 14.72
N GLY A 16 13.44 25.11 15.82
CA GLY A 16 13.48 23.64 15.80
C GLY A 16 12.15 22.99 15.39
N LEU A 17 11.02 23.59 15.77
CA LEU A 17 9.69 23.13 15.38
C LEU A 17 9.37 23.40 13.90
N TRP A 18 9.93 24.45 13.31
CA TRP A 18 9.74 24.78 11.90
C TRP A 18 10.57 23.90 10.94
N ALA A 19 11.66 23.31 11.44
CA ALA A 19 12.54 22.40 10.69
C ALA A 19 12.13 20.92 10.79
N ALA A 20 11.05 20.58 11.50
CA ALA A 20 10.68 19.20 11.81
C ALA A 20 9.88 18.48 10.71
N THR A 21 9.61 19.10 9.56
CA THR A 21 9.09 18.37 8.40
C THR A 21 10.25 17.88 7.55
N ALA A 22 10.91 16.82 8.02
CA ALA A 22 11.80 16.06 7.16
C ALA A 22 11.01 15.57 5.94
N PRO A 23 11.52 15.73 4.71
CA PRO A 23 10.85 15.18 3.54
C PRO A 23 10.70 13.68 3.71
N ILE A 24 9.49 13.17 3.52
CA ILE A 24 9.24 11.72 3.52
C ILE A 24 9.97 11.17 2.31
N ALA A 25 11.08 10.48 2.55
CA ALA A 25 11.89 9.91 1.48
C ALA A 25 11.03 8.95 0.64
N LYS A 26 11.12 9.10 -0.69
CA LYS A 26 10.52 8.16 -1.64
C LYS A 26 11.35 6.88 -1.61
N ALA A 27 10.80 5.80 -1.05
CA ALA A 27 11.46 4.49 -1.09
C ALA A 27 11.57 3.97 -2.53
N GLU A 28 12.49 3.03 -2.73
CA GLU A 28 12.57 2.25 -3.96
C GLU A 28 11.30 1.40 -4.13
N ILE A 29 10.97 1.09 -5.38
CA ILE A 29 9.86 0.20 -5.71
C ILE A 29 10.39 -1.23 -5.64
N GLU A 30 9.75 -2.06 -4.81
CA GLU A 30 10.06 -3.47 -4.66
C GLU A 30 9.04 -4.33 -5.41
N THR A 31 9.48 -5.45 -5.98
CA THR A 31 8.59 -6.50 -6.46
C THR A 31 8.60 -7.65 -5.46
N LEU A 32 7.57 -7.72 -4.64
CA LEU A 32 7.41 -8.73 -3.60
C LEU A 32 6.72 -9.97 -4.18
N MET A 33 7.09 -11.15 -3.68
CA MET A 33 6.37 -12.40 -3.88
C MET A 33 5.71 -12.77 -2.55
N VAL A 34 4.43 -12.42 -2.40
CA VAL A 34 3.69 -12.60 -1.14
C VAL A 34 2.99 -13.96 -1.17
N PRO A 35 3.29 -14.90 -0.26
CA PRO A 35 2.65 -16.20 -0.25
C PRO A 35 1.14 -16.09 0.03
N SER A 36 0.33 -16.73 -0.80
CA SER A 36 -1.10 -16.97 -0.54
C SER A 36 -1.31 -18.44 -0.25
N ALA A 37 -1.61 -18.77 1.01
CA ALA A 37 -1.98 -20.12 1.40
C ALA A 37 -3.32 -20.50 0.78
N ALA A 38 -4.26 -19.55 0.72
CA ALA A 38 -5.58 -19.74 0.14
C ALA A 38 -5.53 -20.09 -1.36
N MET A 39 -4.60 -19.48 -2.11
CA MET A 39 -4.44 -19.74 -3.55
C MET A 39 -3.32 -20.74 -3.89
N GLY A 40 -2.56 -21.22 -2.89
CA GLY A 40 -1.48 -22.18 -3.06
C GLY A 40 -0.32 -21.68 -3.92
N ARG A 41 -0.10 -20.36 -4.00
CA ARG A 41 0.97 -19.74 -4.80
C ARG A 41 1.41 -18.40 -4.22
N ASP A 42 2.59 -17.93 -4.64
CA ASP A 42 3.03 -16.57 -4.38
C ASP A 42 2.36 -15.58 -5.34
N ILE A 43 1.99 -14.41 -4.83
CA ILE A 43 1.37 -13.33 -5.58
C ILE A 43 2.39 -12.19 -5.76
N PRO A 44 2.65 -11.77 -7.01
CA PRO A 44 3.49 -10.60 -7.27
C PRO A 44 2.79 -9.33 -6.79
N VAL A 45 3.47 -8.56 -5.94
CA VAL A 45 2.98 -7.28 -5.42
C VAL A 45 4.06 -6.22 -5.62
N ALA A 46 3.78 -5.24 -6.47
CA ALA A 46 4.62 -4.04 -6.50
C ALA A 46 4.37 -3.24 -5.23
N PHE A 47 5.42 -2.96 -4.48
CA PHE A 47 5.35 -2.29 -3.19
C PHE A 47 6.29 -1.08 -3.16
N GLN A 48 5.83 0.01 -2.56
CA GLN A 48 6.68 1.14 -2.26
C GLN A 48 6.36 1.67 -0.86
N GLY A 49 7.34 1.60 0.02
CA GLY A 49 7.23 2.13 1.37
C GLY A 49 7.11 3.66 1.36
N GLY A 50 6.27 4.18 2.25
CA GLY A 50 6.13 5.63 2.45
C GLY A 50 5.45 6.05 3.75
N GLY A 51 4.92 5.10 4.52
CA GLY A 51 4.28 5.35 5.82
C GLY A 51 3.66 4.07 6.41
N PRO A 52 3.12 4.13 7.63
CA PRO A 52 2.58 2.96 8.32
C PRO A 52 1.27 2.43 7.70
N HIS A 53 0.54 3.27 6.96
CA HIS A 53 -0.68 2.87 6.26
C HIS A 53 -0.40 2.75 4.75
N MET A 54 -1.08 1.81 4.08
CA MET A 54 -0.98 1.63 2.64
C MET A 54 -2.28 1.98 1.91
N VAL A 55 -2.14 2.22 0.60
CA VAL A 55 -3.23 2.09 -0.36
C VAL A 55 -2.98 0.86 -1.25
N VAL A 56 -3.99 -0.01 -1.33
CA VAL A 56 -4.01 -1.17 -2.23
C VAL A 56 -4.68 -0.79 -3.55
N LEU A 57 -4.03 -1.07 -4.67
CA LEU A 57 -4.48 -0.70 -6.01
C LEU A 57 -4.91 -1.93 -6.81
N LEU A 58 -6.20 -2.04 -7.09
CA LEU A 58 -6.82 -3.19 -7.77
C LEU A 58 -7.05 -2.90 -9.26
N ASP A 59 -6.55 -3.76 -10.12
CA ASP A 59 -6.61 -3.61 -11.58
C ASP A 59 -8.02 -3.77 -12.16
N ALA A 60 -8.17 -3.34 -13.41
CA ALA A 60 -9.30 -3.70 -14.26
C ALA A 60 -9.30 -5.19 -14.65
N PHE A 61 -10.29 -5.64 -15.43
CA PHE A 61 -10.49 -7.05 -15.79
C PHE A 61 -9.26 -7.71 -16.44
N ASN A 62 -8.51 -6.95 -17.23
CA ASN A 62 -7.31 -7.38 -17.92
C ASN A 62 -6.03 -7.18 -17.09
N ALA A 63 -6.09 -7.43 -15.78
CA ALA A 63 -4.92 -7.34 -14.91
C ALA A 63 -3.76 -8.16 -15.50
N ALA A 64 -2.57 -7.56 -15.57
CA ALA A 64 -1.40 -8.24 -16.13
C ALA A 64 -0.86 -9.29 -15.14
N PRO A 65 -0.26 -10.38 -15.65
CA PRO A 65 0.17 -11.50 -14.81
C PRO A 65 1.31 -11.14 -13.86
N ASP A 66 2.29 -10.35 -14.31
CA ASP A 66 3.54 -10.14 -13.56
C ASP A 66 3.59 -8.79 -12.83
N VAL A 67 3.03 -7.73 -13.42
CA VAL A 67 3.06 -6.37 -12.90
C VAL A 67 1.71 -5.72 -13.09
N SER A 68 1.15 -5.12 -12.05
CA SER A 68 -0.16 -4.45 -12.12
C SER A 68 -0.18 -3.31 -13.15
N ASN A 69 -1.30 -3.14 -13.85
CA ASN A 69 -1.49 -2.03 -14.80
C ASN A 69 -1.51 -0.67 -14.09
N TRP A 70 -1.78 -0.60 -12.78
CA TRP A 70 -1.59 0.60 -11.98
C TRP A 70 -0.12 1.08 -11.96
N VAL A 71 0.83 0.15 -11.98
CA VAL A 71 2.26 0.48 -12.01
C VAL A 71 2.66 1.01 -13.38
N THR A 72 2.21 0.34 -14.44
CA THR A 72 2.56 0.66 -15.82
C THR A 72 1.69 1.77 -16.39
N ALA A 73 0.50 1.43 -16.87
CA ALA A 73 -0.43 2.39 -17.49
C ALA A 73 -0.90 3.48 -16.52
N GLY A 74 -1.03 3.16 -15.23
CA GLY A 74 -1.52 4.08 -14.20
C GLY A 74 -0.47 5.01 -13.58
N ASN A 75 0.83 4.76 -13.78
CA ASN A 75 1.93 5.53 -13.19
C ASN A 75 1.79 5.74 -11.66
N ALA A 76 1.21 4.77 -10.96
CA ALA A 76 0.76 4.97 -9.58
C ALA A 76 1.92 5.17 -8.59
N MET A 77 3.00 4.41 -8.77
CA MET A 77 4.16 4.46 -7.86
C MET A 77 4.83 5.84 -7.89
N ASN A 78 4.92 6.46 -9.06
CA ASN A 78 5.41 7.83 -9.16
C ASN A 78 4.41 8.85 -8.59
N THR A 79 3.12 8.63 -8.83
CA THR A 79 2.06 9.56 -8.43
C THR A 79 1.87 9.60 -6.92
N LEU A 80 1.97 8.47 -6.24
CA LEU A 80 1.65 8.32 -4.81
C LEU A 80 2.89 8.28 -3.91
N GLY A 81 4.06 7.92 -4.44
CA GLY A 81 5.30 7.85 -3.69
C GLY A 81 5.69 9.18 -3.01
N GLY A 82 6.24 9.10 -1.80
CA GLY A 82 6.69 10.26 -1.02
C GLY A 82 5.57 11.07 -0.36
N LYS A 83 4.33 10.58 -0.33
CA LYS A 83 3.17 11.27 0.25
C LYS A 83 2.81 10.84 1.69
N GLY A 84 3.68 10.08 2.36
CA GLY A 84 3.38 9.59 3.72
C GLY A 84 2.51 8.34 3.77
N ILE A 85 2.26 7.72 2.62
CA ILE A 85 1.54 6.44 2.48
C ILE A 85 2.42 5.44 1.76
N SER A 86 2.30 4.17 2.15
CA SER A 86 2.84 3.07 1.36
C SER A 86 1.88 2.73 0.21
N VAL A 87 2.39 2.16 -0.87
CA VAL A 87 1.59 1.77 -2.05
C VAL A 87 1.80 0.28 -2.29
N ALA A 88 0.71 -0.47 -2.46
CA ALA A 88 0.74 -1.88 -2.82
C ALA A 88 -0.16 -2.13 -4.05
N ALA A 89 0.40 -2.76 -5.10
CA ALA A 89 -0.32 -3.06 -6.33
C ALA A 89 -0.13 -4.55 -6.69
N PRO A 90 -1.04 -5.44 -6.23
CA PRO A 90 -1.00 -6.86 -6.58
C PRO A 90 -1.32 -7.06 -8.06
N ALA A 91 -0.53 -7.91 -8.74
CA ALA A 91 -0.78 -8.31 -10.12
C ALA A 91 -1.60 -9.61 -10.20
N SER A 92 -1.72 -10.21 -11.38
CA SER A 92 -2.34 -11.52 -11.65
C SER A 92 -3.85 -11.66 -11.39
N GLY A 93 -4.55 -10.61 -10.94
CA GLY A 93 -5.98 -10.64 -10.60
C GLY A 93 -6.97 -10.66 -11.77
N ALA A 94 -6.58 -11.11 -12.96
CA ALA A 94 -7.41 -11.02 -14.14
C ALA A 94 -8.70 -11.84 -13.99
N TRP A 95 -9.84 -11.26 -14.39
CA TRP A 95 -11.15 -11.94 -14.41
C TRP A 95 -11.59 -12.54 -13.07
N SER A 96 -11.18 -11.95 -11.95
CA SER A 96 -11.38 -12.54 -10.62
C SER A 96 -12.48 -11.86 -9.80
N LEU A 97 -12.90 -10.65 -10.18
CA LEU A 97 -13.69 -9.72 -9.34
C LEU A 97 -13.05 -9.42 -7.97
N TYR A 98 -11.79 -9.79 -7.77
CA TYR A 98 -11.10 -9.73 -6.48
C TYR A 98 -11.91 -10.37 -5.34
N THR A 99 -12.61 -11.48 -5.63
CA THR A 99 -13.41 -12.24 -4.65
C THR A 99 -12.90 -13.67 -4.49
N ASN A 100 -13.46 -14.40 -3.52
CA ASN A 100 -13.26 -15.83 -3.36
C ASN A 100 -14.24 -16.61 -4.25
N TRP A 101 -13.73 -17.44 -5.15
CA TRP A 101 -14.55 -18.25 -6.04
C TRP A 101 -14.89 -19.60 -5.40
N GLU A 102 -16.16 -20.00 -5.50
CA GLU A 102 -16.66 -21.24 -4.88
C GLU A 102 -16.08 -22.51 -5.53
N GLN A 103 -15.87 -22.48 -6.85
CA GLN A 103 -15.45 -23.65 -7.64
C GLN A 103 -14.05 -23.48 -8.23
N ASP A 104 -13.33 -22.42 -7.84
CA ASP A 104 -11.95 -22.19 -8.25
C ASP A 104 -11.09 -21.76 -7.05
N GLY A 105 -10.42 -22.75 -6.45
CA GLY A 105 -9.49 -22.53 -5.34
C GLY A 105 -8.25 -21.70 -5.72
N SER A 106 -8.00 -21.48 -7.02
CA SER A 106 -6.92 -20.58 -7.45
C SER A 106 -7.32 -19.10 -7.40
N MET A 107 -8.60 -18.79 -7.16
CA MET A 107 -9.13 -17.43 -7.06
C MET A 107 -9.69 -17.18 -5.66
N GLN A 108 -8.80 -16.96 -4.70
CA GLN A 108 -9.14 -16.62 -3.30
C GLN A 108 -8.65 -15.21 -2.96
N TRP A 109 -9.04 -14.25 -3.79
CA TRP A 109 -8.50 -12.88 -3.74
C TRP A 109 -9.02 -12.08 -2.56
N GLU A 110 -10.24 -12.32 -2.09
CA GLU A 110 -10.77 -11.64 -0.92
C GLU A 110 -10.00 -12.04 0.34
N THR A 111 -9.71 -13.34 0.50
CA THR A 111 -8.84 -13.84 1.58
C THR A 111 -7.44 -13.23 1.49
N PHE A 112 -6.84 -13.22 0.30
CA PHE A 112 -5.51 -12.66 0.13
C PHE A 112 -5.46 -11.16 0.48
N LEU A 113 -6.45 -10.38 0.03
CA LEU A 113 -6.46 -8.92 0.21
C LEU A 113 -6.88 -8.48 1.61
N SER A 114 -7.76 -9.23 2.28
CA SER A 114 -8.27 -8.87 3.60
C SER A 114 -7.45 -9.43 4.76
N ASP A 115 -6.70 -10.52 4.56
CA ASP A 115 -6.00 -11.22 5.63
C ASP A 115 -4.52 -11.45 5.31
N GLU A 116 -4.21 -12.19 4.22
CA GLU A 116 -2.84 -12.65 3.97
C GLU A 116 -1.88 -11.49 3.67
N LEU A 117 -2.25 -10.58 2.76
CA LEU A 117 -1.42 -9.47 2.34
C LEU A 117 -1.19 -8.45 3.47
N PRO A 118 -2.23 -7.93 4.17
CA PRO A 118 -2.01 -7.00 5.28
C PRO A 118 -1.15 -7.60 6.39
N ASN A 119 -1.40 -8.86 6.78
CA ASN A 119 -0.62 -9.52 7.82
C ASN A 119 0.84 -9.74 7.40
N TRP A 120 1.07 -10.14 6.16
CA TRP A 120 2.42 -10.32 5.65
C TRP A 120 3.18 -8.98 5.61
N LEU A 121 2.55 -7.90 5.14
CA LEU A 121 3.16 -6.58 5.11
C LEU A 121 3.37 -6.00 6.52
N ALA A 122 2.49 -6.26 7.48
CA ALA A 122 2.70 -5.89 8.87
C ALA A 122 3.95 -6.59 9.44
N ALA A 123 4.08 -7.90 9.23
CA ALA A 123 5.19 -8.70 9.74
C ALA A 123 6.54 -8.39 9.06
N ASN A 124 6.55 -8.14 7.76
CA ASN A 124 7.79 -8.05 6.96
C ASN A 124 8.17 -6.62 6.57
N LYS A 125 7.21 -5.70 6.53
CA LYS A 125 7.41 -4.30 6.13
C LYS A 125 7.04 -3.29 7.22
N GLY A 126 6.56 -3.75 8.38
CA GLY A 126 6.25 -2.88 9.52
C GLY A 126 5.05 -1.96 9.29
N LEU A 127 4.13 -2.34 8.41
CA LEU A 127 2.86 -1.61 8.26
C LEU A 127 1.97 -1.80 9.49
N ALA A 128 1.08 -0.83 9.70
CA ALA A 128 -0.03 -0.97 10.63
C ALA A 128 -0.91 -2.16 10.22
N PRO A 129 -1.55 -2.86 11.18
CA PRO A 129 -2.44 -3.99 10.86
C PRO A 129 -3.78 -3.55 10.23
N SER A 130 -4.11 -2.27 10.27
CA SER A 130 -5.39 -1.74 9.77
C SER A 130 -5.29 -0.24 9.40
N GLY A 131 -6.42 0.34 8.96
CA GLY A 131 -6.48 1.74 8.52
C GLY A 131 -5.87 1.96 7.14
N HIS A 132 -6.02 0.97 6.25
CA HIS A 132 -5.54 1.04 4.87
C HIS A 132 -6.63 1.56 3.93
N GLY A 133 -6.21 2.16 2.82
CA GLY A 133 -7.09 2.46 1.70
C GLY A 133 -7.10 1.33 0.68
N ILE A 134 -8.21 1.17 -0.04
CA ILE A 134 -8.31 0.28 -1.20
C ILE A 134 -9.00 1.03 -2.33
N VAL A 135 -8.42 0.95 -3.53
CA VAL A 135 -8.87 1.68 -4.73
C VAL A 135 -8.79 0.73 -5.90
N GLY A 136 -9.75 0.80 -6.82
CA GLY A 136 -9.64 0.06 -8.07
C GLY A 136 -10.52 0.59 -9.18
N ALA A 137 -10.34 0.02 -10.37
CA ALA A 137 -11.09 0.36 -11.58
C ALA A 137 -11.78 -0.87 -12.16
N ALA A 138 -12.97 -0.71 -12.76
CA ALA A 138 -13.79 -1.82 -13.26
C ALA A 138 -13.97 -2.92 -12.19
N GLN A 139 -13.48 -4.14 -12.41
CA GLN A 139 -13.54 -5.21 -11.40
C GLN A 139 -12.89 -4.81 -10.07
N GLY A 140 -11.77 -4.08 -10.12
CA GLY A 140 -11.08 -3.61 -8.92
C GLY A 140 -11.89 -2.57 -8.16
N GLY A 141 -12.75 -1.81 -8.85
CA GLY A 141 -13.66 -0.87 -8.20
C GLY A 141 -14.72 -1.59 -7.39
N THR A 142 -15.30 -2.66 -7.95
CA THR A 142 -16.21 -3.55 -7.21
C THR A 142 -15.50 -4.20 -6.03
N GLY A 143 -14.32 -4.80 -6.25
CA GLY A 143 -13.54 -5.44 -5.18
C GLY A 143 -13.21 -4.48 -4.03
N ALA A 144 -12.79 -3.25 -4.34
CA ALA A 144 -12.51 -2.23 -3.33
C ALA A 144 -13.73 -1.93 -2.45
N MET A 145 -14.92 -1.80 -3.05
CA MET A 145 -16.16 -1.53 -2.31
C MET A 145 -16.62 -2.71 -1.46
N THR A 146 -16.38 -3.95 -1.91
CA THR A 146 -16.77 -5.15 -1.17
C THR A 146 -15.84 -5.45 0.01
N ILE A 147 -14.54 -5.16 -0.14
CA ILE A 147 -13.52 -5.45 0.89
C ILE A 147 -13.50 -4.39 2.00
N ALA A 148 -13.83 -3.13 1.68
CA ALA A 148 -13.84 -2.05 2.67
C ALA A 148 -14.88 -2.33 3.77
N THR A 149 -14.40 -2.76 4.94
CA THR A 149 -15.21 -3.09 6.13
C THR A 149 -14.68 -2.41 7.39
#